data_AF-A0A8E2DRH5-F1
#
_entry.id   AF-A0A8E2DRH5-F1
#
_cell.length_a   1.000
_cell.length_b   1.000
_cell.length_c   1.000
_cell.angle_alpha   90.00
_cell.angle_beta   90.00
_cell.angle_gamma   90.00
#
_symmetry.space_group_name_H-M   'P 1'
#
loop_
_entity.id
_entity.type
_entity.pdbx_description
1 polymer ?
#
loop_
_entity_poly.entity_id
_entity_poly.type
_entity_poly.pdbx_seq_one_letter_code
_entity_poly.pdbx_strand_id
1 'polypeptide(L)'
;MLTLAEFLFWLVAGIYFYILPFVDRTIADADARDLEAQPEPPARRSAFVARRLTPTTFLIVEHDDIFDEHPFIYARIFAEAKKILLVDTGCGGRTRDRTIEITRLREFIETVCIPDNGGRPLNEGGRMEYAVVLTHCHYDHILGVEQFAVDSPIYQSGHSPSFISPDNLPKNSLCEHLSIRTPTFEPSLVPHRSRLIFFSPRATTNVVLLHTPGHTPDEVALWDEDEKMLYVGDTLYEYEPIIFPNEGNIVQWLWSVNMLIDLVWRTPLPESAMINCGHRTAMRPALDVLRTTKAFMLDVLAGKEKIHRRETRRGIEYVEYVQPGQRYRLICPERLILEAREQLEI
;
A
#
# COMPACT_ATOMS: atom_id res chain seq x y z
N MET A 1 -0.75 -23.57 80.18
CA MET A 1 -0.33 -24.99 80.15
C MET A 1 -1.11 -25.65 79.04
N LEU A 2 -0.46 -26.01 77.94
CA LEU A 2 -1.08 -26.77 76.84
C LEU A 2 -1.21 -28.24 77.25
N THR A 3 -2.27 -28.90 76.79
CA THR A 3 -2.55 -30.29 77.16
C THR A 3 -1.67 -31.28 76.37
N LEU A 4 -1.48 -32.49 76.89
CA LEU A 4 -0.66 -33.56 76.26
C LEU A 4 -1.15 -33.92 74.83
N ALA A 5 -2.40 -33.61 74.49
CA ALA A 5 -2.99 -33.83 73.17
C ALA A 5 -2.58 -32.76 72.13
N GLU A 6 -2.27 -31.53 72.55
CA GLU A 6 -1.90 -30.43 71.65
C GLU A 6 -0.41 -30.48 71.25
N PHE A 7 0.43 -31.18 72.04
CA PHE A 7 1.85 -31.40 71.72
C PHE A 7 2.06 -32.48 70.65
N LEU A 8 1.17 -33.49 70.57
CA LEU A 8 1.27 -34.55 69.56
C LEU A 8 0.87 -34.07 68.15
N PHE A 9 -0.03 -33.10 68.03
CA PHE A 9 -0.47 -32.57 66.74
C PHE A 9 0.65 -31.80 66.01
N TRP A 10 1.51 -31.11 66.76
CA TRP A 10 2.68 -30.41 66.20
C TRP A 10 3.82 -31.35 65.78
N LEU A 11 3.96 -32.51 66.42
CA LEU A 11 5.02 -33.48 66.11
C LEU A 11 4.70 -34.29 64.84
N VAL A 12 3.42 -34.53 64.55
CA VAL A 12 2.97 -35.18 63.30
C VAL A 12 2.96 -34.19 62.12
N ALA A 13 2.58 -32.92 62.34
CA ALA A 13 2.65 -31.88 61.31
C ALA A 13 4.09 -31.50 60.93
N GLY A 14 5.04 -31.54 61.87
CA GLY A 14 6.46 -31.24 61.63
C GLY A 14 7.21 -32.31 60.81
N ILE A 15 6.78 -33.58 60.87
CA ILE A 15 7.38 -34.67 60.08
C ILE A 15 6.86 -34.66 58.62
N TYR A 16 5.63 -34.18 58.39
CA TYR A 16 5.07 -34.04 57.03
C TYR A 16 5.76 -32.94 56.21
N PHE A 17 6.33 -31.92 56.87
CA PHE A 17 7.02 -30.80 56.21
C PHE A 17 8.49 -31.04 55.84
N TYR A 18 9.10 -32.16 56.29
CA TYR A 18 10.53 -32.42 56.05
C TYR A 18 10.84 -33.59 55.11
N ILE A 19 9.84 -34.34 54.61
CA ILE A 19 10.06 -35.53 53.77
C ILE A 19 9.53 -35.40 52.32
N LEU A 20 8.80 -34.32 51.96
CA LEU A 20 8.37 -34.06 50.57
C LEU A 20 8.90 -32.75 49.97
N PRO A 21 10.24 -32.52 49.91
CA PRO A 21 10.80 -31.70 48.83
C PRO A 21 11.78 -32.46 47.93
N PHE A 22 11.98 -33.77 48.12
CA PHE A 22 13.04 -34.51 47.39
C PHE A 22 12.56 -35.42 46.25
N VAL A 23 11.24 -35.61 46.07
CA VAL A 23 10.72 -36.48 44.99
C VAL A 23 10.06 -35.69 43.85
N ASP A 24 9.74 -34.41 44.05
CA ASP A 24 8.99 -33.61 43.07
C ASP A 24 9.88 -32.72 42.18
N ARG A 25 11.13 -32.43 42.59
CA ARG A 25 12.08 -31.66 41.77
C ARG A 25 12.73 -32.48 40.66
N THR A 26 12.84 -33.80 40.80
CA THR A 26 13.40 -34.66 39.75
C THR A 26 12.42 -34.96 38.62
N ILE A 27 11.11 -34.79 38.84
CA ILE A 27 10.10 -34.92 37.78
C ILE A 27 9.89 -33.56 37.09
N ALA A 28 9.90 -32.45 37.85
CA ALA A 28 9.75 -31.10 37.29
C ALA A 28 10.98 -30.62 36.46
N ASP A 29 12.20 -31.06 36.79
CA ASP A 29 13.41 -30.67 36.03
C ASP A 29 13.74 -31.61 34.86
N ALA A 30 13.01 -32.71 34.69
CA ALA A 30 13.18 -33.67 33.60
C ALA A 30 12.26 -33.38 32.39
N ASP A 31 11.19 -32.60 32.57
CA ASP A 31 10.30 -32.14 31.48
C ASP A 31 10.64 -30.73 30.96
N ALA A 32 11.57 -30.02 31.61
CA ALA A 32 11.94 -28.64 31.27
C ALA A 32 13.24 -28.52 30.45
N ARG A 33 13.88 -29.64 30.13
CA ARG A 33 15.03 -29.74 29.23
C ARG A 33 14.65 -30.74 28.15
N ASP A 34 14.67 -30.30 26.90
CA ASP A 34 14.27 -31.04 25.69
C ASP A 34 12.81 -30.87 25.23
N LEU A 35 12.20 -29.71 25.50
CA LEU A 35 11.44 -29.06 24.43
C LEU A 35 12.47 -28.39 23.52
N GLU A 36 13.20 -29.21 22.75
CA GLU A 36 13.83 -28.73 21.52
C GLU A 36 12.74 -27.96 20.78
N ALA A 37 12.94 -26.65 20.61
CA ALA A 37 12.10 -25.86 19.74
C ALA A 37 12.09 -26.62 18.41
N GLN A 38 10.95 -27.27 18.10
CA GLN A 38 10.81 -27.92 16.81
C GLN A 38 11.19 -26.87 15.78
N PRO A 39 12.07 -27.21 14.80
CA PRO A 39 12.46 -26.25 13.80
C PRO A 39 11.18 -25.69 13.22
N GLU A 40 10.96 -24.37 13.38
CA GLU A 40 9.76 -23.76 12.84
C GLU A 40 9.67 -24.18 11.37
N PRO A 41 8.50 -24.63 10.92
CA PRO A 41 8.34 -25.01 9.53
C PRO A 41 8.86 -23.85 8.68
N PRO A 42 9.64 -24.14 7.62
CA PRO A 42 10.25 -23.09 6.83
C PRO A 42 9.19 -22.07 6.43
N ALA A 43 9.48 -20.79 6.64
CA ALA A 43 8.54 -19.72 6.36
C ALA A 43 8.00 -19.87 4.94
N ARG A 44 6.68 -20.01 4.80
CA ARG A 44 6.00 -20.13 3.52
C ARG A 44 6.38 -18.95 2.64
N ARG A 45 6.82 -19.22 1.41
CA ARG A 45 7.21 -18.16 0.48
C ARG A 45 5.97 -17.41 0.00
N SER A 46 6.07 -16.09 -0.10
CA SER A 46 4.95 -15.23 -0.50
C SER A 46 5.31 -14.40 -1.71
N ALA A 47 4.33 -14.12 -2.57
CA ALA A 47 4.43 -13.16 -3.67
C ALA A 47 4.67 -11.72 -3.18
N PHE A 48 4.45 -11.47 -1.88
CA PHE A 48 4.59 -10.17 -1.26
C PHE A 48 5.74 -10.13 -0.28
N VAL A 49 6.38 -8.96 -0.19
CA VAL A 49 7.30 -8.60 0.89
C VAL A 49 6.83 -7.30 1.51
N ALA A 50 7.14 -7.08 2.79
CA ALA A 50 6.80 -5.83 3.46
C ALA A 50 7.97 -5.28 4.26
N ARG A 51 8.07 -3.95 4.30
CA ARG A 51 9.00 -3.22 5.16
C ARG A 51 8.30 -2.06 5.84
N ARG A 52 8.76 -1.70 7.02
CA ARG A 52 8.19 -0.59 7.78
C ARG A 52 8.63 0.76 7.20
N LEU A 53 7.70 1.70 7.10
CA LEU A 53 7.97 3.11 6.74
C LEU A 53 7.94 4.01 7.98
N THR A 54 6.96 3.81 8.84
CA THR A 54 6.74 4.57 10.08
C THR A 54 6.34 3.60 11.20
N PRO A 55 6.16 4.03 12.47
CA PRO A 55 5.66 3.16 13.52
C PRO A 55 4.35 2.45 13.19
N THR A 56 3.55 2.98 12.27
CA THR A 56 2.22 2.49 11.96
C THR A 56 1.89 2.39 10.47
N THR A 57 2.87 2.56 9.57
CA THR A 57 2.72 2.36 8.12
C THR A 57 3.77 1.41 7.58
N PHE A 58 3.33 0.52 6.70
CA PHE A 58 4.18 -0.43 5.98
C PHE A 58 4.01 -0.26 4.48
N LEU A 59 5.11 -0.44 3.76
CA LEU A 59 5.11 -0.66 2.33
C LEU A 59 5.12 -2.16 2.10
N ILE A 60 4.14 -2.64 1.34
CA ILE A 60 4.07 -4.00 0.81
C ILE A 60 4.39 -3.90 -0.69
N VAL A 61 5.22 -4.80 -1.19
CA VAL A 61 5.57 -4.88 -2.62
C VAL A 61 5.22 -6.27 -3.10
N GLU A 62 4.43 -6.35 -4.17
CA GLU A 62 4.27 -7.58 -4.93
C GLU A 62 5.51 -7.77 -5.82
N HIS A 63 6.57 -8.36 -5.26
CA HIS A 63 7.91 -8.37 -5.86
C HIS A 63 8.16 -9.45 -6.93
N ASP A 64 7.21 -10.35 -7.12
CA ASP A 64 7.31 -11.46 -8.08
C ASP A 64 5.96 -11.66 -8.75
N ASP A 65 5.56 -10.67 -9.54
CA ASP A 65 4.36 -10.72 -10.34
C ASP A 65 4.66 -11.11 -11.81
N ILE A 66 3.70 -11.73 -12.49
CA ILE A 66 3.87 -12.15 -13.89
C ILE A 66 3.87 -10.98 -14.89
N PHE A 67 3.48 -9.78 -14.46
CA PHE A 67 3.37 -8.59 -15.30
C PHE A 67 4.63 -7.73 -15.27
N ASP A 68 5.53 -7.97 -14.30
CA ASP A 68 6.75 -7.20 -14.05
C ASP A 68 6.46 -5.75 -13.64
N GLU A 69 5.34 -5.53 -12.92
CA GLU A 69 4.88 -4.20 -12.49
C GLU A 69 5.45 -3.80 -11.12
N HIS A 70 5.67 -4.76 -10.23
CA HIS A 70 6.18 -4.54 -8.86
C HIS A 70 5.43 -3.44 -8.07
N PRO A 71 4.09 -3.42 -8.04
CA PRO A 71 3.32 -2.32 -7.48
C PRO A 71 3.52 -2.21 -5.96
N PHE A 72 3.45 -0.97 -5.47
CA PHE A 72 3.52 -0.60 -4.07
C PHE A 72 2.11 -0.54 -3.49
N ILE A 73 1.90 -1.30 -2.43
CA ILE A 73 0.69 -1.32 -1.62
C ILE A 73 1.05 -0.74 -0.25
N TYR A 74 0.25 0.21 0.26
CA TYR A 74 0.51 0.80 1.58
C TYR A 74 -0.48 0.31 2.62
N ALA A 75 0.03 -0.09 3.78
CA ALA A 75 -0.77 -0.56 4.91
C ALA A 75 -0.59 0.36 6.11
N ARG A 76 -1.61 1.19 6.38
CA ARG A 76 -1.66 2.13 7.51
C ARG A 76 -2.49 1.54 8.65
N ILE A 77 -1.85 1.26 9.77
CA ILE A 77 -2.46 0.61 10.95
C ILE A 77 -2.96 1.64 11.95
N PHE A 78 -4.25 1.56 12.29
CA PHE A 78 -4.92 2.32 13.34
C PHE A 78 -5.24 1.38 14.50
N ALA A 79 -4.22 1.09 15.33
CA ALA A 79 -4.29 0.05 16.35
C ALA A 79 -5.41 0.26 17.37
N GLU A 80 -5.61 1.50 17.84
CA GLU A 80 -6.67 1.84 18.80
C GLU A 80 -8.08 1.60 18.23
N ALA A 81 -8.25 1.88 16.94
CA ALA A 81 -9.51 1.64 16.23
C ALA A 81 -9.68 0.18 15.81
N LYS A 82 -8.62 -0.65 15.92
CA LYS A 82 -8.51 -2.00 15.33
C LYS A 82 -8.79 -2.00 13.83
N LYS A 83 -8.14 -1.09 13.10
CA LYS A 83 -8.33 -0.94 11.66
C LYS A 83 -7.02 -0.88 10.90
N ILE A 84 -7.09 -1.25 9.64
CA ILE A 84 -6.01 -1.11 8.67
C ILE A 84 -6.57 -0.48 7.39
N LEU A 85 -5.95 0.60 6.93
CA LEU A 85 -6.21 1.17 5.62
C LEU A 85 -5.19 0.62 4.64
N LEU A 86 -5.68 0.00 3.57
CA LEU A 86 -4.89 -0.39 2.42
C LEU A 86 -5.04 0.67 1.33
N VAL A 87 -3.92 1.04 0.73
CA VAL A 87 -3.86 1.82 -0.50
C VAL A 87 -3.38 0.87 -1.58
N ASP A 88 -4.27 0.60 -2.53
CA ASP A 88 -4.15 -0.40 -3.60
C ASP A 88 -4.03 -1.85 -3.13
N THR A 89 -4.08 -2.78 -4.09
CA THR A 89 -4.16 -4.23 -3.84
C THR A 89 -3.26 -5.09 -4.75
N GLY A 90 -2.46 -4.45 -5.61
CA GLY A 90 -1.48 -5.13 -6.45
C GLY A 90 -2.06 -5.86 -7.66
N CYS A 91 -1.23 -6.73 -8.23
CA CYS A 91 -1.49 -7.56 -9.40
C CYS A 91 -2.21 -8.89 -9.08
N GLY A 92 -2.65 -9.08 -7.83
CA GLY A 92 -3.40 -10.25 -7.39
C GLY A 92 -2.54 -11.48 -7.05
N GLY A 93 -1.23 -11.29 -6.86
CA GLY A 93 -0.26 -12.30 -6.40
C GLY A 93 0.03 -13.39 -7.42
N ARG A 94 -0.13 -13.10 -8.71
CA ARG A 94 0.17 -14.05 -9.79
C ARG A 94 1.68 -14.06 -10.03
N THR A 95 2.32 -15.19 -9.78
CA THR A 95 3.79 -15.35 -9.85
C THR A 95 4.21 -16.41 -10.87
N ARG A 96 5.44 -16.29 -11.40
CA ARG A 96 6.11 -17.35 -12.20
C ARG A 96 6.88 -18.35 -11.33
N ASP A 97 7.23 -18.00 -10.11
CA ASP A 97 7.92 -18.86 -9.16
C ASP A 97 6.96 -19.88 -8.54
N ARG A 98 7.15 -21.14 -8.91
CA ARG A 98 6.33 -22.28 -8.42
C ARG A 98 6.58 -22.62 -6.95
N THR A 99 7.57 -22.00 -6.32
CA THR A 99 7.86 -22.18 -4.89
C THR A 99 7.07 -21.23 -4.00
N ILE A 100 6.39 -20.23 -4.56
CA ILE A 100 5.54 -19.31 -3.83
C ILE A 100 4.23 -20.00 -3.43
N GLU A 101 3.91 -19.94 -2.14
CA GLU A 101 2.73 -20.58 -1.55
C GLU A 101 1.65 -19.60 -1.12
N ILE A 102 2.03 -18.35 -0.82
CA ILE A 102 1.11 -17.29 -0.38
C ILE A 102 0.99 -16.25 -1.49
N THR A 103 -0.13 -16.32 -2.21
CA THR A 103 -0.45 -15.44 -3.35
C THR A 103 -1.58 -14.47 -3.05
N ARG A 104 -2.26 -14.60 -1.89
CA ARG A 104 -3.34 -13.70 -1.50
C ARG A 104 -2.79 -12.61 -0.58
N LEU A 105 -2.94 -11.34 -0.96
CA LEU A 105 -2.56 -10.18 -0.16
C LEU A 105 -3.15 -10.23 1.26
N ARG A 106 -4.43 -10.61 1.41
CA ARG A 106 -5.08 -10.73 2.73
C ARG A 106 -4.42 -11.84 3.58
N GLU A 107 -4.11 -12.99 2.98
CA GLU A 107 -3.40 -14.08 3.67
C GLU A 107 -2.00 -13.64 4.09
N PHE A 108 -1.28 -12.93 3.22
CA PHE A 108 0.03 -12.37 3.54
C PHE A 108 -0.03 -11.45 4.78
N ILE A 109 -0.94 -10.47 4.76
CA ILE A 109 -1.13 -9.52 5.85
C ILE A 109 -1.48 -10.22 7.18
N GLU A 110 -2.26 -11.31 7.12
CA GLU A 110 -2.81 -11.99 8.30
C GLU A 110 -1.92 -13.09 8.89
N THR A 111 -1.00 -13.64 8.10
CA THR A 111 -0.26 -14.85 8.48
C THR A 111 1.25 -14.74 8.36
N VAL A 112 1.79 -13.82 7.54
CA VAL A 112 3.23 -13.75 7.30
C VAL A 112 3.91 -12.85 8.33
N CYS A 113 4.85 -13.44 9.07
CA CYS A 113 5.68 -12.73 10.02
C CYS A 113 6.59 -11.72 9.32
N ILE A 114 6.43 -10.42 9.64
CA ILE A 114 7.25 -9.36 9.08
C ILE A 114 8.38 -9.03 10.07
N PRO A 115 9.67 -9.16 9.70
CA PRO A 115 10.79 -8.86 10.60
C PRO A 115 10.70 -7.44 11.20
N ASP A 116 10.40 -6.45 10.36
CA ASP A 116 10.22 -5.06 10.77
C ASP A 116 8.99 -4.84 11.69
N ASN A 117 8.11 -5.84 11.80
CA ASN A 117 6.98 -5.85 12.73
C ASN A 117 7.22 -6.73 13.97
N GLY A 118 8.49 -6.92 14.35
CA GLY A 118 8.86 -7.76 15.49
C GLY A 118 8.54 -9.23 15.24
N GLY A 119 8.62 -9.67 13.99
CA GLY A 119 8.32 -11.04 13.59
C GLY A 119 6.85 -11.41 13.67
N ARG A 120 5.93 -10.44 13.61
CA ARG A 120 4.47 -10.69 13.64
C ARG A 120 3.79 -10.28 12.33
N PRO A 121 2.68 -10.93 11.95
CA PRO A 121 1.84 -10.44 10.86
C PRO A 121 1.32 -9.03 11.12
N LEU A 122 1.01 -8.30 10.05
CA LEU A 122 0.48 -6.94 10.16
C LEU A 122 -0.94 -6.96 10.76
N ASN A 123 -1.74 -7.98 10.47
CA ASN A 123 -3.08 -8.19 11.03
C ASN A 123 -3.29 -9.65 11.45
N GLU A 124 -2.52 -10.13 12.43
CA GLU A 124 -2.53 -11.54 12.85
C GLU A 124 -3.95 -12.10 13.05
N GLY A 125 -4.32 -13.09 12.23
CA GLY A 125 -5.62 -13.75 12.27
C GLY A 125 -6.81 -12.87 11.86
N GLY A 126 -6.59 -11.75 11.15
CA GLY A 126 -7.66 -10.88 10.66
C GLY A 126 -8.40 -10.13 11.78
N ARG A 127 -7.72 -9.80 12.88
CA ARG A 127 -8.35 -9.20 14.08
C ARG A 127 -8.71 -7.71 13.93
N MET A 128 -8.19 -7.05 12.90
CA MET A 128 -8.50 -5.67 12.54
C MET A 128 -9.34 -5.62 11.27
N GLU A 129 -10.28 -4.68 11.21
CA GLU A 129 -11.12 -4.43 10.03
C GLU A 129 -10.32 -3.69 8.94
N TYR A 130 -10.56 -4.01 7.67
CA TYR A 130 -9.89 -3.36 6.55
C TYR A 130 -10.73 -2.23 5.96
N ALA A 131 -10.10 -1.17 5.52
CA ALA A 131 -10.65 -0.27 4.50
C ALA A 131 -9.68 -0.25 3.33
N VAL A 132 -10.19 -0.21 2.10
CA VAL A 132 -9.34 -0.19 0.90
C VAL A 132 -9.62 1.08 0.13
N VAL A 133 -8.58 1.82 -0.24
CA VAL A 133 -8.66 2.88 -1.26
C VAL A 133 -7.92 2.38 -2.48
N LEU A 134 -8.56 2.41 -3.63
CA LEU A 134 -7.90 2.19 -4.92
C LEU A 134 -7.55 3.56 -5.50
N THR A 135 -6.26 3.81 -5.74
CA THR A 135 -5.77 5.08 -6.26
C THR A 135 -6.31 5.35 -7.65
N HIS A 136 -6.41 4.32 -8.49
CA HIS A 136 -7.09 4.34 -9.78
C HIS A 136 -7.41 2.91 -10.25
N CYS A 137 -8.01 2.76 -11.44
CA CYS A 137 -8.58 1.49 -11.87
C CYS A 137 -7.64 0.53 -12.60
N HIS A 138 -6.36 0.84 -12.84
CA HIS A 138 -5.49 -0.10 -13.55
C HIS A 138 -5.28 -1.40 -12.77
N TYR A 139 -5.07 -2.47 -13.52
CA TYR A 139 -5.04 -3.85 -13.03
C TYR A 139 -4.05 -4.06 -11.87
N ASP A 140 -2.87 -3.48 -11.95
CA ASP A 140 -1.80 -3.52 -10.97
C ASP A 140 -2.14 -2.84 -9.63
N HIS A 141 -3.28 -2.15 -9.55
CA HIS A 141 -3.81 -1.57 -8.32
C HIS A 141 -5.03 -2.34 -7.78
N ILE A 142 -5.79 -3.02 -8.65
CA ILE A 142 -7.13 -3.53 -8.30
C ILE A 142 -7.27 -5.05 -8.30
N LEU A 143 -6.32 -5.82 -8.85
CA LEU A 143 -6.51 -7.27 -9.04
C LEU A 143 -6.65 -8.04 -7.72
N GLY A 144 -6.12 -7.53 -6.61
CA GLY A 144 -6.26 -8.11 -5.28
C GLY A 144 -7.56 -7.78 -4.54
N VAL A 145 -8.41 -6.88 -5.07
CA VAL A 145 -9.50 -6.24 -4.30
C VAL A 145 -10.64 -7.17 -3.88
N GLU A 146 -10.96 -8.21 -4.67
CA GLU A 146 -12.06 -9.15 -4.37
C GLU A 146 -11.87 -9.84 -3.00
N GLN A 147 -10.64 -9.89 -2.48
CA GLN A 147 -10.32 -10.47 -1.17
C GLN A 147 -10.92 -9.67 0.00
N PHE A 148 -11.26 -8.40 -0.23
CA PHE A 148 -11.77 -7.46 0.77
C PHE A 148 -13.22 -7.03 0.49
N ALA A 149 -13.74 -7.29 -0.71
CA ALA A 149 -15.04 -6.79 -1.17
C ALA A 149 -16.25 -7.30 -0.38
N VAL A 150 -16.08 -8.36 0.41
CA VAL A 150 -17.19 -8.98 1.18
C VAL A 150 -17.42 -8.26 2.52
N ASP A 151 -16.36 -7.81 3.17
CA ASP A 151 -16.38 -7.37 4.57
C ASP A 151 -15.77 -5.98 4.81
N SER A 152 -15.30 -5.33 3.75
CA SER A 152 -14.52 -4.09 3.84
C SER A 152 -15.03 -3.04 2.85
N PRO A 153 -15.14 -1.76 3.23
CA PRO A 153 -15.44 -0.70 2.29
C PRO A 153 -14.26 -0.53 1.33
N ILE A 154 -14.60 -0.39 0.05
CA ILE A 154 -13.67 -0.06 -1.02
C ILE A 154 -14.01 1.35 -1.48
N TYR A 155 -13.02 2.23 -1.48
CA TYR A 155 -13.18 3.64 -1.83
C TYR A 155 -12.50 3.93 -3.15
N GLN A 156 -13.19 4.68 -4.01
CA GLN A 156 -12.66 5.18 -5.29
C GLN A 156 -13.08 6.64 -5.52
N SER A 157 -12.52 7.26 -6.55
CA SER A 157 -12.82 8.63 -6.94
C SER A 157 -14.28 8.81 -7.36
N GLY A 158 -14.92 9.86 -6.83
CA GLY A 158 -16.17 10.38 -7.37
C GLY A 158 -15.99 11.33 -8.57
N HIS A 159 -14.77 11.58 -9.07
CA HIS A 159 -14.52 12.56 -10.15
C HIS A 159 -15.06 12.10 -11.52
N SER A 160 -14.83 10.84 -11.86
CA SER A 160 -15.16 10.26 -13.17
C SER A 160 -15.85 8.90 -13.02
N PRO A 161 -17.06 8.85 -12.44
CA PRO A 161 -17.74 7.58 -12.11
C PRO A 161 -18.04 6.72 -13.34
N SER A 162 -18.23 7.34 -14.51
CA SER A 162 -18.41 6.60 -15.76
C SER A 162 -17.13 5.89 -16.21
N PHE A 163 -15.94 6.40 -15.88
CA PHE A 163 -14.66 5.79 -16.24
C PHE A 163 -14.46 4.42 -15.56
N ILE A 164 -14.99 4.29 -14.35
CA ILE A 164 -14.91 3.07 -13.53
C ILE A 164 -16.24 2.31 -13.45
N SER A 165 -17.19 2.62 -14.32
CA SER A 165 -18.46 1.89 -14.36
C SER A 165 -18.23 0.41 -14.73
N PRO A 166 -19.10 -0.52 -14.32
CA PRO A 166 -18.94 -1.93 -14.67
C PRO A 166 -18.77 -2.21 -16.17
N ASP A 167 -19.40 -1.41 -17.04
CA ASP A 167 -19.29 -1.55 -18.50
C ASP A 167 -17.94 -1.09 -19.04
N ASN A 168 -17.32 -0.08 -18.41
CA ASN A 168 -16.06 0.52 -18.87
C ASN A 168 -14.83 -0.04 -18.16
N LEU A 169 -14.99 -0.55 -16.93
CA LEU A 169 -13.91 -1.03 -16.09
C LEU A 169 -13.05 -2.11 -16.76
N PRO A 170 -13.58 -3.11 -17.49
CA PRO A 170 -12.74 -4.11 -18.16
C PRO A 170 -11.73 -3.51 -19.13
N LYS A 171 -12.14 -2.49 -19.89
CA LYS A 171 -11.28 -1.77 -20.82
C LYS A 171 -10.32 -0.83 -20.09
N ASN A 172 -10.86 0.02 -19.22
CA ASN A 172 -10.11 1.12 -18.59
C ASN A 172 -9.13 0.62 -17.51
N SER A 173 -9.39 -0.54 -16.90
CA SER A 173 -8.42 -1.22 -16.04
C SER A 173 -7.29 -1.91 -16.79
N LEU A 174 -7.35 -1.95 -18.13
CA LEU A 174 -6.46 -2.72 -19.01
C LEU A 174 -6.59 -4.25 -18.86
N CYS A 175 -7.53 -4.76 -18.07
CA CYS A 175 -7.76 -6.20 -17.91
C CYS A 175 -8.16 -6.87 -19.24
N GLU A 176 -9.09 -6.28 -19.99
CA GLU A 176 -9.52 -6.80 -21.31
C GLU A 176 -8.32 -6.86 -22.27
N HIS A 177 -7.47 -5.84 -22.25
CA HIS A 177 -6.25 -5.85 -23.05
C HIS A 177 -5.36 -7.05 -22.69
N LEU A 178 -5.09 -7.26 -21.40
CA LEU A 178 -4.23 -8.36 -20.94
C LEU A 178 -4.91 -9.73 -21.07
N SER A 179 -6.17 -9.79 -21.53
CA SER A 179 -6.97 -11.01 -21.59
C SER A 179 -7.06 -11.69 -20.22
N ILE A 180 -7.20 -10.89 -19.17
CA ILE A 180 -7.38 -11.34 -17.79
C ILE A 180 -8.77 -10.97 -17.28
N ARG A 181 -9.25 -11.67 -16.25
CA ARG A 181 -10.51 -11.36 -15.61
C ARG A 181 -10.40 -10.03 -14.85
N THR A 182 -11.34 -9.13 -15.12
CA THR A 182 -11.56 -7.94 -14.31
C THR A 182 -12.19 -8.31 -12.96
N PRO A 183 -11.67 -7.81 -11.83
CA PRO A 183 -12.24 -8.08 -10.51
C PRO A 183 -13.63 -7.45 -10.37
N THR A 184 -14.51 -8.08 -9.60
CA THR A 184 -15.88 -7.62 -9.33
C THR A 184 -16.00 -7.12 -7.89
N PHE A 185 -16.36 -5.86 -7.72
CA PHE A 185 -16.54 -5.23 -6.41
C PHE A 185 -17.46 -4.00 -6.54
N GLU A 186 -18.02 -3.52 -5.41
CA GLU A 186 -18.85 -2.32 -5.37
C GLU A 186 -18.13 -1.21 -4.59
N PRO A 187 -17.62 -0.17 -5.26
CA PRO A 187 -16.91 0.92 -4.59
C PRO A 187 -17.88 1.97 -4.03
N SER A 188 -17.51 2.53 -2.89
CA SER A 188 -18.03 3.81 -2.41
C SER A 188 -17.28 4.95 -3.10
N LEU A 189 -18.00 5.75 -3.89
CA LEU A 189 -17.43 6.91 -4.59
C LEU A 189 -17.27 8.09 -3.64
N VAL A 190 -16.03 8.56 -3.47
CA VAL A 190 -15.68 9.56 -2.48
C VAL A 190 -15.49 10.94 -3.15
N PRO A 191 -16.14 12.01 -2.66
CA PRO A 191 -15.92 13.37 -3.15
C PRO A 191 -14.50 13.89 -2.90
N HIS A 192 -14.07 14.87 -3.68
CA HIS A 192 -12.79 15.55 -3.51
C HIS A 192 -12.67 16.15 -2.10
N ARG A 193 -11.49 16.04 -1.47
CA ARG A 193 -11.18 16.55 -0.12
C ARG A 193 -12.05 15.97 0.99
N SER A 194 -12.48 14.73 0.84
CA SER A 194 -13.21 14.03 1.89
C SER A 194 -12.25 13.33 2.85
N ARG A 195 -12.48 13.52 4.15
CA ARG A 195 -11.80 12.74 5.19
C ARG A 195 -12.37 11.33 5.19
N LEU A 196 -11.52 10.31 5.21
CA LEU A 196 -11.96 8.92 5.21
C LEU A 196 -12.58 8.56 6.56
N ILE A 197 -13.79 8.01 6.51
CA ILE A 197 -14.55 7.55 7.67
C ILE A 197 -14.56 6.03 7.63
N PHE A 198 -14.01 5.39 8.66
CA PHE A 198 -13.98 3.93 8.70
C PHE A 198 -15.25 3.36 9.34
N PHE A 199 -16.09 2.65 8.58
CA PHE A 199 -17.21 1.78 9.03
C PHE A 199 -18.28 2.36 9.98
N SER A 200 -17.96 3.37 10.78
CA SER A 200 -18.75 4.00 11.83
C SER A 200 -18.40 5.49 11.88
N PRO A 201 -19.39 6.39 11.96
CA PRO A 201 -19.18 7.84 12.01
C PRO A 201 -18.32 8.33 13.18
N ARG A 202 -18.04 7.46 14.17
CA ARG A 202 -17.28 7.79 15.38
C ARG A 202 -15.77 7.55 15.25
N ALA A 203 -15.32 6.95 14.15
CA ALA A 203 -13.91 6.67 13.88
C ALA A 203 -13.48 7.36 12.59
N THR A 204 -13.34 8.68 12.64
CA THR A 204 -12.78 9.48 11.55
C THR A 204 -11.26 9.37 11.57
N THR A 205 -10.65 9.11 10.42
CA THR A 205 -9.19 9.22 10.27
C THR A 205 -8.79 10.67 10.07
N ASN A 206 -7.48 10.94 10.08
CA ASN A 206 -6.94 12.18 9.54
C ASN A 206 -6.38 12.00 8.11
N VAL A 207 -6.89 11.00 7.39
CA VAL A 207 -6.56 10.72 5.99
C VAL A 207 -7.59 11.39 5.09
N VAL A 208 -7.13 12.24 4.17
CA VAL A 208 -7.96 12.99 3.23
C VAL A 208 -7.75 12.46 1.82
N LEU A 209 -8.83 12.10 1.14
CA LEU A 209 -8.81 11.71 -0.27
C LEU A 209 -8.91 12.94 -1.18
N LEU A 210 -8.05 12.98 -2.18
CA LEU A 210 -7.89 14.08 -3.11
C LEU A 210 -7.97 13.52 -4.52
N HIS A 211 -8.96 13.96 -5.30
CA HIS A 211 -8.96 13.69 -6.75
C HIS A 211 -7.75 14.36 -7.39
N THR A 212 -6.98 13.58 -8.14
CA THR A 212 -5.76 14.00 -8.83
C THR A 212 -5.76 13.48 -10.28
N PRO A 213 -6.80 13.80 -11.08
CA PRO A 213 -6.86 13.32 -12.46
C PRO A 213 -5.64 13.80 -13.25
N GLY A 214 -5.14 12.94 -14.13
CA GLY A 214 -3.95 13.23 -14.92
C GLY A 214 -3.40 11.99 -15.60
N HIS A 215 -2.90 11.02 -14.83
CA HIS A 215 -2.54 9.70 -15.33
C HIS A 215 -3.78 8.97 -15.86
N THR A 216 -4.79 8.81 -14.99
CA THR A 216 -6.15 8.44 -15.38
C THR A 216 -7.17 9.50 -14.92
N PRO A 217 -8.38 9.52 -15.50
CA PRO A 217 -9.46 10.39 -15.06
C PRO A 217 -10.00 10.10 -13.64
N ASP A 218 -9.85 8.86 -13.15
CA ASP A 218 -10.34 8.44 -11.84
C ASP A 218 -9.27 8.51 -10.73
N GLU A 219 -8.05 8.97 -11.03
CA GLU A 219 -6.97 8.93 -10.05
C GLU A 219 -7.22 9.78 -8.79
N VAL A 220 -6.78 9.25 -7.65
CA VAL A 220 -6.76 9.92 -6.35
C VAL A 220 -5.41 9.81 -5.67
N ALA A 221 -5.08 10.85 -4.91
CA ALA A 221 -4.05 10.85 -3.89
C ALA A 221 -4.69 10.81 -2.50
N LEU A 222 -3.94 10.33 -1.51
CA LEU A 222 -4.29 10.39 -0.10
C LEU A 222 -3.27 11.23 0.67
N TRP A 223 -3.76 12.12 1.51
CA TRP A 223 -2.95 12.86 2.47
C TRP A 223 -3.24 12.37 3.89
N ASP A 224 -2.28 11.68 4.49
CA ASP A 224 -2.31 11.30 5.90
C ASP A 224 -1.71 12.45 6.73
N GLU A 225 -2.56 13.25 7.38
CA GLU A 225 -2.13 14.37 8.21
C GLU A 225 -1.35 13.93 9.45
N ASP A 226 -1.62 12.73 10.00
CA ASP A 226 -1.00 12.24 11.23
C ASP A 226 0.47 11.91 11.01
N GLU A 227 0.79 11.26 9.89
CA GLU A 227 2.15 10.87 9.54
C GLU A 227 2.83 11.81 8.54
N LYS A 228 2.09 12.80 8.01
CA LYS A 228 2.54 13.71 6.94
C LYS A 228 2.97 12.95 5.68
N MET A 229 2.22 11.91 5.34
CA MET A 229 2.49 11.03 4.23
C MET A 229 1.50 11.32 3.11
N LEU A 230 2.04 11.64 1.93
CA LEU A 230 1.29 11.80 0.70
C LEU A 230 1.44 10.54 -0.15
N TYR A 231 0.33 9.87 -0.46
CA TYR A 231 0.27 8.71 -1.36
C TYR A 231 -0.34 9.17 -2.67
N VAL A 232 0.37 9.05 -3.79
CA VAL A 232 -0.05 9.66 -5.06
C VAL A 232 -0.39 8.65 -6.16
N GLY A 233 -0.36 7.35 -5.86
CA GLY A 233 -0.50 6.33 -6.89
C GLY A 233 0.46 6.61 -8.05
N ASP A 234 -0.08 6.66 -9.25
CA ASP A 234 0.70 6.71 -10.48
C ASP A 234 0.92 8.12 -11.02
N THR A 235 0.59 9.14 -10.23
CA THR A 235 0.81 10.54 -10.62
C THR A 235 2.26 10.75 -11.10
N LEU A 236 3.26 10.22 -10.39
CA LEU A 236 4.67 10.45 -10.75
C LEU A 236 5.61 9.43 -10.11
N TYR A 237 6.83 9.33 -10.66
CA TYR A 237 7.92 8.52 -10.13
C TYR A 237 9.28 9.20 -10.28
N GLU A 238 10.22 8.85 -9.42
CA GLU A 238 11.65 8.99 -9.65
C GLU A 238 12.25 7.68 -10.18
N TYR A 239 13.21 7.77 -11.10
CA TYR A 239 14.03 6.67 -11.64
C TYR A 239 13.27 5.59 -12.43
N GLU A 240 11.99 5.80 -12.69
CA GLU A 240 11.13 4.95 -13.52
C GLU A 240 10.24 5.85 -14.40
N PRO A 241 9.79 5.39 -15.59
CA PRO A 241 8.94 6.21 -16.44
C PRO A 241 7.61 6.55 -15.78
N ILE A 242 7.28 7.83 -15.78
CA ILE A 242 5.89 8.28 -15.64
C ILE A 242 5.20 7.91 -16.95
N ILE A 243 4.26 6.98 -16.91
CA ILE A 243 3.58 6.47 -18.09
C ILE A 243 2.19 7.09 -18.15
N PHE A 244 1.88 7.90 -19.15
CA PHE A 244 0.49 8.29 -19.38
C PHE A 244 -0.18 7.28 -20.32
N PRO A 245 -1.31 6.67 -19.93
CA PRO A 245 -2.13 5.88 -20.82
C PRO A 245 -2.80 6.79 -21.86
N ASN A 246 -3.53 6.18 -22.78
CA ASN A 246 -4.28 6.94 -23.79
C ASN A 246 -5.33 7.86 -23.14
N GLU A 247 -5.89 7.47 -22.02
CA GLU A 247 -6.91 8.19 -21.27
C GLU A 247 -6.33 9.36 -20.44
N GLY A 248 -5.01 9.49 -20.38
CA GLY A 248 -4.32 10.50 -19.60
C GLY A 248 -4.45 11.93 -20.15
N ASN A 249 -4.16 12.91 -19.30
CA ASN A 249 -4.25 14.34 -19.58
C ASN A 249 -3.16 15.13 -18.83
N ILE A 250 -2.18 15.64 -19.57
CA ILE A 250 -1.01 16.33 -19.00
C ILE A 250 -1.39 17.69 -18.38
N VAL A 251 -2.40 18.39 -18.94
CA VAL A 251 -2.84 19.68 -18.38
C VAL A 251 -3.51 19.43 -17.03
N GLN A 252 -4.45 18.48 -16.94
CA GLN A 252 -5.06 18.08 -15.67
C GLN A 252 -4.02 17.59 -14.66
N TRP A 253 -3.04 16.83 -15.12
CA TRP A 253 -1.91 16.41 -14.28
C TRP A 253 -1.15 17.61 -13.69
N LEU A 254 -0.86 18.65 -14.47
CA LEU A 254 -0.21 19.88 -13.97
C LEU A 254 -1.06 20.57 -12.90
N TRP A 255 -2.39 20.59 -13.06
CA TRP A 255 -3.31 21.12 -12.05
C TRP A 255 -3.28 20.28 -10.76
N SER A 256 -3.32 18.95 -10.89
CA SER A 256 -3.24 18.01 -9.77
C SER A 256 -1.93 18.16 -9.00
N VAL A 257 -0.78 18.23 -9.69
CA VAL A 257 0.52 18.44 -9.05
C VAL A 257 0.62 19.81 -8.38
N ASN A 258 0.09 20.88 -8.99
CA ASN A 258 0.02 22.19 -8.33
C ASN A 258 -0.78 22.15 -7.04
N MET A 259 -1.94 21.50 -7.07
CA MET A 259 -2.78 21.33 -5.89
C MET A 259 -2.04 20.56 -4.78
N LEU A 260 -1.32 19.48 -5.13
CA LEU A 260 -0.52 18.72 -4.18
C LEU A 260 0.64 19.54 -3.58
N ILE A 261 1.33 20.35 -4.40
CA ILE A 261 2.36 21.28 -3.94
C ILE A 261 1.75 22.28 -2.94
N ASP A 262 0.62 22.89 -3.28
CA ASP A 262 -0.07 23.86 -2.45
C ASP A 262 -0.56 23.26 -1.13
N LEU A 263 -1.08 22.02 -1.18
CA LEU A 263 -1.47 21.27 0.00
C LEU A 263 -0.29 21.12 0.96
N VAL A 264 0.82 20.53 0.48
CA VAL A 264 1.98 20.26 1.33
C VAL A 264 2.58 21.56 1.85
N TRP A 265 2.70 22.58 1.00
CA TRP A 265 3.25 23.89 1.36
C TRP A 265 2.48 24.59 2.49
N ARG A 266 1.17 24.36 2.59
CA ARG A 266 0.31 24.95 3.61
C ARG A 266 0.30 24.19 4.94
N THR A 267 0.96 23.04 5.02
CA THR A 267 1.08 22.30 6.28
C THR A 267 2.02 23.02 7.26
N PRO A 268 1.93 22.78 8.58
CA PRO A 268 2.78 23.47 9.55
C PRO A 268 4.30 23.20 9.40
N LEU A 269 4.67 22.04 8.85
CA LEU A 269 6.07 21.61 8.66
C LEU A 269 6.23 20.93 7.28
N PRO A 270 6.15 21.70 6.17
CA PRO A 270 6.14 21.14 4.82
C PRO A 270 7.37 20.30 4.47
N GLU A 271 8.52 20.62 5.05
CA GLU A 271 9.79 19.89 4.88
C GLU A 271 9.77 18.47 5.46
N SER A 272 8.84 18.20 6.38
CA SER A 272 8.66 16.87 6.97
C SER A 272 7.67 15.99 6.20
N ALA A 273 7.00 16.53 5.18
CA ALA A 273 6.07 15.76 4.37
C ALA A 273 6.80 14.85 3.39
N MET A 274 6.36 13.59 3.32
CA MET A 274 6.97 12.56 2.49
C MET A 274 6.00 12.09 1.42
N ILE A 275 6.48 11.86 0.19
CA ILE A 275 5.71 11.33 -0.94
C ILE A 275 6.01 9.84 -1.15
N ASN A 276 4.95 9.14 -1.53
CA ASN A 276 4.89 7.69 -1.72
C ASN A 276 4.05 7.40 -2.96
N CYS A 277 4.64 6.76 -3.97
CA CYS A 277 4.03 6.54 -5.28
C CYS A 277 3.59 5.08 -5.44
N GLY A 278 2.86 4.77 -6.50
CA GLY A 278 2.40 3.42 -6.85
C GLY A 278 3.56 2.49 -7.18
N HIS A 279 4.71 3.02 -7.59
CA HIS A 279 5.90 2.25 -7.95
C HIS A 279 7.16 3.01 -7.55
N ARG A 280 8.26 2.28 -7.31
CA ARG A 280 9.66 2.72 -7.15
C ARG A 280 10.01 3.73 -6.05
N THR A 281 9.20 4.77 -5.88
CA THR A 281 9.45 5.99 -5.13
C THR A 281 8.63 5.97 -3.86
N ALA A 282 9.28 5.80 -2.72
CA ALA A 282 8.65 5.87 -1.41
C ALA A 282 9.57 6.58 -0.42
N MET A 283 8.99 7.26 0.57
CA MET A 283 9.73 8.01 1.59
C MET A 283 10.70 9.04 0.99
N ARG A 284 10.20 9.91 0.10
CA ARG A 284 10.98 11.02 -0.49
C ARG A 284 10.42 12.37 -0.06
N PRO A 285 11.21 13.45 0.04
CA PRO A 285 10.68 14.76 0.40
C PRO A 285 9.64 15.23 -0.62
N ALA A 286 8.39 15.42 -0.17
CA ALA A 286 7.25 15.59 -1.07
C ALA A 286 7.38 16.83 -1.98
N LEU A 287 7.75 17.97 -1.39
CA LEU A 287 7.90 19.23 -2.14
C LEU A 287 9.04 19.18 -3.16
N ASP A 288 10.13 18.50 -2.85
CA ASP A 288 11.24 18.34 -3.79
C ASP A 288 10.75 17.58 -5.02
N VAL A 289 10.26 16.35 -4.82
CA VAL A 289 9.81 15.48 -5.90
C VAL A 289 8.71 16.14 -6.73
N LEU A 290 7.65 16.67 -6.11
CA LEU A 290 6.55 17.32 -6.85
C LEU A 290 7.04 18.48 -7.72
N ARG A 291 7.91 19.35 -7.17
CA ARG A 291 8.41 20.52 -7.91
C ARG A 291 9.37 20.13 -9.02
N THR A 292 10.29 19.20 -8.78
CA THR A 292 11.27 18.81 -9.78
C THR A 292 10.67 17.95 -10.89
N THR A 293 9.69 17.08 -10.58
CA THR A 293 8.92 16.37 -11.63
C THR A 293 8.11 17.36 -12.47
N LYS A 294 7.42 18.33 -11.84
CA LYS A 294 6.69 19.37 -12.57
C LYS A 294 7.61 20.17 -13.48
N ALA A 295 8.80 20.55 -13.00
CA ALA A 295 9.77 21.28 -13.81
C ALA A 295 10.21 20.45 -15.04
N PHE A 296 10.48 19.16 -14.85
CA PHE A 296 10.78 18.25 -15.96
C PHE A 296 9.64 18.19 -16.99
N MET A 297 8.38 18.04 -16.55
CA MET A 297 7.23 18.03 -17.45
C MET A 297 7.11 19.34 -18.25
N LEU A 298 7.34 20.48 -17.60
CA LEU A 298 7.33 21.79 -18.28
C LEU A 298 8.49 21.94 -19.28
N ASP A 299 9.66 21.39 -19.00
CA ASP A 299 10.80 21.40 -19.93
C ASP A 299 10.55 20.50 -21.15
N VAL A 300 9.83 19.39 -20.98
CA VAL A 300 9.31 18.57 -22.10
C VAL A 300 8.34 19.38 -22.96
N LEU A 301 7.34 20.01 -22.33
CA LEU A 301 6.34 20.82 -23.04
C LEU A 301 6.99 22.01 -23.77
N ALA A 302 7.99 22.66 -23.18
CA ALA A 302 8.74 23.73 -23.82
C ALA A 302 9.73 23.26 -24.91
N GLY A 303 9.85 21.95 -25.15
CA GLY A 303 10.74 21.37 -26.17
C GLY A 303 12.24 21.46 -25.83
N LYS A 304 12.56 21.72 -24.55
CA LYS A 304 13.94 21.70 -24.04
C LYS A 304 14.44 20.27 -23.91
N GLU A 305 13.60 19.38 -23.38
CA GLU A 305 13.88 17.95 -23.40
C GLU A 305 13.60 17.37 -24.79
N LYS A 306 14.55 16.59 -25.31
CA LYS A 306 14.43 15.97 -26.63
C LYS A 306 13.83 14.59 -26.50
N ILE A 307 13.09 14.19 -27.54
CA ILE A 307 12.53 12.84 -27.62
C ILE A 307 13.69 11.86 -27.71
N HIS A 308 13.74 10.96 -26.74
CA HIS A 308 14.72 9.89 -26.63
C HIS A 308 14.35 8.72 -27.54
N ARG A 309 13.08 8.32 -27.54
CA ARG A 309 12.57 7.18 -28.33
C ARG A 309 11.16 7.45 -28.84
N ARG A 310 10.80 6.83 -29.97
CA ARG A 310 9.43 6.69 -30.47
C ARG A 310 9.07 5.23 -30.60
N GLU A 311 7.82 4.90 -30.33
CA GLU A 311 7.30 3.55 -30.45
C GLU A 311 5.81 3.58 -30.79
N THR A 312 5.41 2.86 -31.84
CA THR A 312 4.00 2.66 -32.13
C THR A 312 3.44 1.53 -31.26
N ARG A 313 2.48 1.84 -30.39
CA ARG A 313 1.73 0.85 -29.60
C ARG A 313 0.29 0.87 -30.05
N ARG A 314 -0.17 -0.21 -30.69
CA ARG A 314 -1.57 -0.39 -31.12
C ARG A 314 -2.08 0.76 -32.02
N GLY A 315 -1.23 1.24 -32.91
CA GLY A 315 -1.56 2.36 -33.80
C GLY A 315 -1.53 3.75 -33.14
N ILE A 316 -1.09 3.85 -31.88
CA ILE A 316 -0.85 5.10 -31.19
C ILE A 316 0.67 5.32 -31.13
N GLU A 317 1.14 6.48 -31.57
CA GLU A 317 2.54 6.87 -31.44
C GLU A 317 2.84 7.29 -30.00
N TYR A 318 3.74 6.57 -29.35
CA TYR A 318 4.28 6.94 -28.05
C TYR A 318 5.66 7.57 -28.20
N VAL A 319 5.93 8.55 -27.35
CA VAL A 319 7.22 9.23 -27.23
C VAL A 319 7.78 9.01 -25.83
N GLU A 320 9.09 8.83 -25.76
CA GLU A 320 9.84 8.77 -24.52
C GLU A 320 10.73 10.00 -24.38
N TYR A 321 10.72 10.63 -23.20
CA TYR A 321 11.65 11.68 -22.78
C TYR A 321 12.43 11.21 -21.57
N VAL A 322 13.72 11.54 -21.52
CA VAL A 322 14.62 11.15 -20.42
C VAL A 322 15.40 12.38 -19.98
N GLN A 323 15.21 12.78 -18.72
CA GLN A 323 15.93 13.92 -18.15
C GLN A 323 17.43 13.62 -18.09
N PRO A 324 18.33 14.60 -18.32
CA PRO A 324 19.73 14.50 -17.94
C PRO A 324 19.87 14.06 -16.47
N GLY A 325 20.68 13.03 -16.21
CA GLY A 325 20.80 12.41 -14.88
C GLY A 325 19.75 11.34 -14.55
N GLN A 326 18.79 11.10 -15.46
CA GLN A 326 17.82 10.00 -15.44
C GLN A 326 16.95 9.92 -14.17
N ARG A 327 16.81 11.04 -13.45
CA ARG A 327 15.89 11.12 -12.31
C ARG A 327 14.44 11.02 -12.77
N TYR A 328 14.09 11.63 -13.90
CA TYR A 328 12.74 11.58 -14.47
C TYR A 328 12.74 11.08 -15.89
N ARG A 329 11.71 10.29 -16.20
CA ARG A 329 11.42 9.75 -17.53
C ARG A 329 9.91 9.87 -17.76
N LEU A 330 9.51 10.15 -18.99
CA LEU A 330 8.10 10.23 -19.39
C LEU A 330 7.90 9.36 -20.62
N ILE A 331 6.85 8.53 -20.59
CA ILE A 331 6.36 7.78 -21.75
C ILE A 331 4.88 8.14 -21.91
N CYS A 332 4.49 8.66 -23.06
CA CYS A 332 3.08 9.01 -23.31
C CYS A 332 2.77 9.00 -24.80
N PRO A 333 1.48 8.92 -25.19
CA PRO A 333 1.08 9.22 -26.56
C PRO A 333 1.57 10.61 -26.98
N GLU A 334 2.19 10.74 -28.15
CA GLU A 334 2.71 12.03 -28.65
C GLU A 334 1.60 13.08 -28.74
N ARG A 335 0.36 12.65 -29.04
CA ARG A 335 -0.81 13.53 -29.05
C ARG A 335 -1.05 14.25 -27.73
N LEU A 336 -0.77 13.64 -26.57
CA LEU A 336 -0.99 14.29 -25.26
C LEU A 336 -0.04 15.47 -25.07
N ILE A 337 1.18 15.39 -25.60
CA ILE A 337 2.15 16.50 -25.59
C ILE A 337 1.64 17.64 -26.47
N LEU A 338 1.15 17.32 -27.67
CA LEU A 338 0.65 18.31 -28.63
C LEU A 338 -0.61 19.01 -28.10
N GLU A 339 -1.57 18.24 -27.59
CA GLU A 339 -2.79 18.75 -26.95
C GLU A 339 -2.46 19.66 -25.76
N ALA A 340 -1.48 19.29 -24.94
CA ALA A 340 -1.05 20.11 -23.81
C ALA A 340 -0.36 21.41 -24.23
N ARG A 341 0.48 21.38 -25.27
CA ARG A 341 1.10 22.58 -25.84
C ARG A 341 0.05 23.55 -26.40
N GLU A 342 -0.92 23.02 -27.14
CA GLU A 342 -2.02 23.81 -27.70
C GLU A 342 -2.84 24.47 -26.59
N GLN A 343 -3.26 23.70 -25.57
CA GLN A 343 -4.06 24.23 -24.46
C GLN A 343 -3.31 25.23 -23.57
N LEU A 344 -1.98 25.15 -23.51
CA LEU A 344 -1.15 26.05 -22.71
C LEU A 344 -0.56 27.22 -23.52
N GLU A 345 -0.79 27.25 -24.84
CA GLU A 345 -0.24 28.25 -25.78
C GLU A 345 1.31 28.30 -25.78
N ILE A 346 1.98 27.13 -25.76
CA ILE A 346 3.47 26.98 -25.70
C ILE A 346 4.06 26.36 -26.97
#